data_AF-A0A7X3VUK8-F1
#
_entry.id   AF-A0A7X3VUK8-F1
#
_cell.length_a   1.000
_cell.length_b   1.000
_cell.length_c   1.000
_cell.angle_alpha   90.00
_cell.angle_beta   90.00
_cell.angle_gamma   90.00
#
_symmetry.space_group_name_H-M   'P 1'
#
loop_
_entity.id
_entity.type
_entity.pdbx_description
1 polymer ?
#
loop_
_entity_poly.entity_id
_entity_poly.type
_entity_poly.pdbx_seq_one_letter_code
_entity_poly.pdbx_strand_id
1 'polypeptide(L)'
;MSIIKAIAFTAFVIAIPLFLIIMNIRVVVNTPLLYSYGFDQYEIERVTGIERSDLISAGRQIRDYFNNEERWLNVQVPIRGGEPEPLYNTTELLHMWDVKVLIRTLYNVQLIVGLYIVLFIPVGLALAPHAFPRILLRLIAWGAGLTLAIVFVTGLLSLTGFSQTFYAFHVIAFTNDLWKLDPARDYLIAMFPEGFFFDATMVLAALTVIQGLWIFCLSMSALKRLSASLFFKLTVVQTLSVVAAAVFILRVYPDGFFFEAVMIVVVASVAQALVALAAWRRAPSKATFASASKNDEGSESRSTSSSGRSQEKSEQQQGSERTESLANNAILGYYVIEAVLLLLIPVIQEWRSTRRVAASSADATP
;
A
#
# COMPACT_ATOMS: atom_id res chain seq x y z
N MET A 1 26.96 17.86 -4.23
CA MET A 1 26.05 17.11 -3.33
C MET A 1 26.92 16.15 -2.52
N SER A 2 26.82 16.08 -1.18
CA SER A 2 27.66 15.14 -0.42
C SER A 2 27.31 13.69 -0.76
N ILE A 3 28.31 12.81 -0.87
CA ILE A 3 28.15 11.40 -1.29
C ILE A 3 27.07 10.69 -0.45
N ILE A 4 27.04 10.94 0.87
CA ILE A 4 26.05 10.37 1.80
C ILE A 4 24.60 10.74 1.41
N LYS A 5 24.35 11.98 0.98
CA LYS A 5 23.01 12.41 0.54
C LYS A 5 22.59 11.72 -0.75
N ALA A 6 23.53 11.54 -1.69
CA ALA A 6 23.26 10.81 -2.93
C ALA A 6 22.87 9.36 -2.65
N ILE A 7 23.64 8.67 -1.80
CA ILE A 7 23.35 7.29 -1.38
C ILE A 7 21.98 7.20 -0.73
N ALA A 8 21.66 8.09 0.23
CA ALA A 8 20.38 8.08 0.91
C ALA A 8 19.20 8.35 -0.04
N PHE A 9 19.35 9.28 -1.00
CA PHE A 9 18.28 9.58 -1.95
C PHE A 9 18.06 8.43 -2.93
N THR A 10 19.13 7.83 -3.44
CA THR A 10 19.06 6.65 -4.30
C THR A 10 18.43 5.46 -3.57
N ALA A 11 18.85 5.20 -2.32
CA ALA A 11 18.28 4.15 -1.49
C ALA A 11 16.78 4.38 -1.25
N PHE A 12 16.35 5.63 -1.01
CA PHE A 12 14.92 5.95 -0.89
C PHE A 12 14.14 5.70 -2.18
N VAL A 13 14.69 6.06 -3.35
CA VAL A 13 14.03 5.79 -4.63
C VAL A 13 13.88 4.28 -4.88
N ILE A 14 14.87 3.46 -4.51
CA ILE A 14 14.83 1.99 -4.62
C ILE A 14 13.90 1.37 -3.56
N ALA A 15 13.80 1.97 -2.38
CA ALA A 15 12.93 1.50 -1.30
C ALA A 15 11.46 1.48 -1.70
N ILE A 16 11.00 2.46 -2.49
CA ILE A 16 9.59 2.55 -2.93
C ILE A 16 9.13 1.32 -3.74
N PRO A 17 9.76 0.92 -4.87
CA PRO A 17 9.34 -0.27 -5.60
C PRO A 17 9.46 -1.55 -4.78
N LEU A 18 10.53 -1.71 -3.99
CA LEU A 18 10.68 -2.88 -3.11
C LEU A 18 9.52 -2.98 -2.13
N PHE A 19 9.18 -1.89 -1.46
CA PHE A 19 8.09 -1.87 -0.49
C PHE A 19 6.73 -2.17 -1.15
N LEU A 20 6.42 -1.50 -2.27
CA LEU A 20 5.12 -1.64 -2.94
C LEU A 20 4.93 -3.03 -3.57
N ILE A 21 5.93 -3.55 -4.27
CA ILE A 21 5.85 -4.87 -4.91
C ILE A 21 5.71 -5.94 -3.84
N ILE A 22 6.54 -5.93 -2.78
CA ILE A 22 6.46 -6.93 -1.72
C ILE A 22 5.13 -6.81 -0.94
N MET A 23 4.62 -5.60 -0.73
CA MET A 23 3.29 -5.41 -0.15
C MET A 23 2.21 -6.10 -0.98
N ASN A 24 2.23 -5.93 -2.30
CA ASN A 24 1.25 -6.57 -3.16
C ASN A 24 1.45 -8.09 -3.25
N ILE A 25 2.70 -8.59 -3.22
CA ILE A 25 2.97 -10.04 -3.07
C ILE A 25 2.29 -10.57 -1.81
N ARG A 26 2.49 -9.90 -0.66
CA ARG A 26 1.86 -10.27 0.61
C ARG A 26 0.33 -10.29 0.48
N VAL A 27 -0.27 -9.28 -0.15
CA VAL A 27 -1.72 -9.24 -0.37
C VAL A 27 -2.19 -10.40 -1.25
N VAL A 28 -1.55 -10.61 -2.40
CA VAL A 28 -1.91 -11.64 -3.38
C VAL A 28 -1.82 -13.04 -2.77
N VAL A 29 -0.68 -13.38 -2.13
CA VAL A 29 -0.46 -14.67 -1.46
C VAL A 29 -1.51 -14.94 -0.38
N ASN A 30 -1.96 -13.91 0.34
CA ASN A 30 -2.89 -14.09 1.44
C ASN A 30 -4.37 -13.93 1.06
N THR A 31 -4.69 -13.68 -0.22
CA THR A 31 -6.08 -13.41 -0.64
C THR A 31 -6.82 -14.73 -0.91
N PRO A 32 -7.84 -15.12 -0.12
CA PRO A 32 -8.57 -16.38 -0.34
C PRO A 32 -9.28 -16.44 -1.69
N LEU A 33 -9.74 -15.29 -2.19
CA LEU A 33 -10.45 -15.18 -3.46
C LEU A 33 -9.61 -15.66 -4.66
N LEU A 34 -8.29 -15.43 -4.63
CA LEU A 34 -7.38 -15.89 -5.69
C LEU A 34 -7.35 -17.41 -5.77
N TYR A 35 -7.33 -18.08 -4.62
CA TYR A 35 -7.32 -19.55 -4.53
C TYR A 35 -8.65 -20.12 -5.00
N SER A 36 -9.78 -19.61 -4.48
CA SER A 36 -11.09 -20.09 -4.91
C SER A 36 -11.31 -19.87 -6.41
N TYR A 37 -10.94 -18.69 -6.93
CA TYR A 37 -11.00 -18.39 -8.36
C TYR A 37 -10.13 -19.36 -9.16
N GLY A 38 -8.89 -19.57 -8.74
CA GLY A 38 -7.97 -20.50 -9.40
C GLY A 38 -8.50 -21.94 -9.43
N PHE A 39 -9.03 -22.42 -8.31
CA PHE A 39 -9.59 -23.77 -8.24
C PHE A 39 -10.78 -23.96 -9.19
N ASP A 40 -11.64 -22.94 -9.31
CA ASP A 40 -12.80 -22.96 -10.21
C ASP A 40 -12.37 -22.79 -11.67
N GLN A 41 -11.52 -21.81 -11.97
CA GLN A 41 -11.07 -21.45 -13.32
C GLN A 41 -10.29 -22.57 -14.00
N TYR A 42 -9.50 -23.33 -13.24
CA TYR A 42 -8.68 -24.42 -13.75
C TYR A 42 -9.28 -25.80 -13.48
N GLU A 43 -10.54 -25.87 -13.04
CA GLU A 43 -11.28 -27.12 -12.79
C GLU A 43 -10.50 -28.11 -11.91
N ILE A 44 -9.85 -27.60 -10.85
CA ILE A 44 -8.89 -28.38 -10.04
C ILE A 44 -9.56 -29.59 -9.38
N GLU A 45 -10.84 -29.48 -9.03
CA GLU A 45 -11.65 -30.60 -8.52
C GLU A 45 -11.69 -31.76 -9.52
N ARG A 46 -11.86 -31.47 -10.82
CA ARG A 46 -11.86 -32.48 -11.88
C ARG A 46 -10.47 -33.09 -12.10
N VAL A 47 -9.43 -32.28 -11.98
CA VAL A 47 -8.03 -32.70 -12.21
C VAL A 47 -7.52 -33.59 -11.07
N THR A 48 -7.81 -33.21 -9.83
CA THR A 48 -7.25 -33.85 -8.62
C THR A 48 -8.20 -34.88 -8.01
N GLY A 49 -9.51 -34.76 -8.22
CA GLY A 49 -10.53 -35.54 -7.54
C GLY A 49 -10.72 -35.16 -6.07
N ILE A 50 -10.22 -33.99 -5.67
CA ILE A 50 -10.43 -33.39 -4.33
C ILE A 50 -11.66 -32.50 -4.42
N GLU A 51 -12.59 -32.67 -3.47
CA GLU A 51 -13.82 -31.87 -3.46
C GLU A 51 -13.48 -30.37 -3.35
N ARG A 52 -14.28 -29.53 -3.99
CA ARG A 52 -14.09 -28.07 -3.92
C ARG A 52 -13.97 -27.54 -2.48
N SER A 53 -14.76 -28.04 -1.54
CA SER A 53 -14.71 -27.61 -0.14
C SER A 53 -13.35 -27.91 0.52
N ASP A 54 -12.80 -29.08 0.21
CA ASP A 54 -11.47 -29.52 0.66
C ASP A 54 -10.34 -28.75 -0.02
N LEU A 55 -10.47 -28.39 -1.30
CA LEU A 55 -9.53 -27.51 -1.98
C LEU A 55 -9.46 -26.13 -1.29
N ILE A 56 -10.61 -25.56 -0.92
CA ILE A 56 -10.68 -24.29 -0.18
C ILE A 56 -10.01 -24.43 1.19
N SER A 57 -10.19 -25.56 1.88
CA SER A 57 -9.50 -25.90 3.13
C SER A 57 -7.99 -25.99 2.93
N ALA A 58 -7.52 -26.74 1.95
CA ALA A 58 -6.11 -26.88 1.60
C ALA A 58 -5.47 -25.51 1.28
N GLY A 59 -6.16 -24.68 0.48
CA GLY A 59 -5.73 -23.32 0.18
C GLY A 59 -5.60 -22.45 1.43
N ARG A 60 -6.50 -22.59 2.41
CA ARG A 60 -6.38 -21.92 3.72
C ARG A 60 -5.15 -22.40 4.48
N GLN A 61 -4.96 -23.70 4.61
CA GLN A 61 -3.82 -24.29 5.33
C GLN A 61 -2.47 -23.85 4.73
N ILE A 62 -2.37 -23.71 3.41
CA ILE A 62 -1.17 -23.17 2.73
C ILE A 62 -0.93 -21.69 3.07
N ARG A 63 -1.99 -20.86 3.06
CA ARG A 63 -1.85 -19.44 3.45
C ARG A 63 -1.44 -19.32 4.92
N ASP A 64 -2.04 -20.11 5.80
CA ASP A 64 -1.70 -20.11 7.23
C ASP A 64 -0.24 -20.58 7.43
N TYR A 65 0.20 -21.59 6.68
CA TYR A 65 1.59 -22.08 6.69
C TYR A 65 2.61 -20.99 6.38
N PHE A 66 2.35 -20.09 5.42
CA PHE A 66 3.28 -18.99 5.14
C PHE A 66 3.40 -17.97 6.28
N ASN A 67 2.44 -17.93 7.20
CA ASN A 67 2.36 -16.93 8.26
C ASN A 67 2.60 -17.47 9.68
N ASN A 68 2.56 -18.80 9.86
CA ASN A 68 2.85 -19.44 11.14
C ASN A 68 4.36 -19.75 11.31
N GLU A 69 4.73 -20.27 12.48
CA GLU A 69 6.11 -20.65 12.80
C GLU A 69 6.43 -22.12 12.48
N GLU A 70 5.45 -22.89 11.99
CA GLU A 70 5.63 -24.32 11.70
C GLU A 70 6.63 -24.55 10.58
N ARG A 71 7.55 -25.49 10.75
CA ARG A 71 8.54 -25.77 9.71
C ARG A 71 7.93 -26.43 8.48
N TRP A 72 7.06 -27.42 8.71
CA TRP A 72 6.53 -28.29 7.67
C TRP A 72 5.09 -27.95 7.35
N LEU A 73 4.75 -27.96 6.06
CA LEU A 73 3.37 -27.90 5.61
C LEU A 73 2.70 -29.23 5.96
N ASN A 74 1.54 -29.18 6.60
CA ASN A 74 0.75 -30.35 6.94
C ASN A 74 -0.68 -30.13 6.45
N VAL A 75 -0.91 -30.41 5.17
CA VAL A 75 -2.25 -30.35 4.57
C VAL A 75 -2.82 -31.76 4.53
N GLN A 76 -3.95 -31.93 5.20
CA GLN A 76 -4.71 -33.18 5.20
C GLN A 76 -6.09 -32.92 4.63
N VAL A 77 -6.43 -33.65 3.57
CA VAL A 77 -7.74 -33.59 2.90
C VAL A 77 -8.15 -34.98 2.44
N PRO A 78 -9.46 -35.30 2.43
CA PRO A 78 -10.00 -36.44 1.72
C PRO A 78 -9.65 -36.38 0.22
N ILE A 79 -9.22 -37.49 -0.35
CA ILE A 79 -9.04 -37.62 -1.80
C ILE A 79 -10.11 -38.60 -2.32
N ARG A 80 -10.93 -38.16 -3.28
CA ARG A 80 -12.01 -38.98 -3.88
C ARG A 80 -12.98 -39.60 -2.87
N GLY A 81 -13.27 -38.89 -1.78
CA GLY A 81 -14.17 -39.33 -0.72
C GLY A 81 -13.59 -40.39 0.23
N GLY A 82 -12.26 -40.56 0.23
CA GLY A 82 -11.55 -41.38 1.22
C GLY A 82 -11.35 -40.68 2.57
N GLU A 83 -10.54 -41.30 3.45
CA GLU A 83 -10.14 -40.67 4.71
C GLU A 83 -9.12 -39.54 4.46
N PRO A 84 -9.05 -38.51 5.34
CA PRO A 84 -8.03 -37.48 5.25
C PRO A 84 -6.62 -38.07 5.32
N GLU A 85 -5.81 -37.77 4.31
CA GLU A 85 -4.40 -38.19 4.24
C GLU A 85 -3.48 -37.02 3.89
N PRO A 86 -2.17 -37.10 4.19
CA PRO A 86 -1.21 -36.07 3.79
C PRO A 86 -1.20 -35.88 2.28
N LEU A 87 -1.51 -34.67 1.83
CA LEU A 87 -1.71 -34.39 0.41
C LEU A 87 -0.41 -34.36 -0.41
N TYR A 88 0.69 -33.93 0.22
CA TYR A 88 1.95 -33.63 -0.46
C TYR A 88 3.03 -34.65 -0.13
N ASN A 89 3.79 -35.05 -1.14
CA ASN A 89 4.94 -35.92 -0.99
C ASN A 89 6.18 -35.17 -0.45
N THR A 90 7.24 -35.90 -0.13
CA THR A 90 8.45 -35.31 0.47
C THR A 90 9.11 -34.22 -0.39
N THR A 91 9.13 -34.38 -1.72
CA THR A 91 9.71 -33.38 -2.63
C THR A 91 8.92 -32.08 -2.58
N GLU A 92 7.59 -32.18 -2.65
CA GLU A 92 6.68 -31.04 -2.57
C GLU A 92 6.77 -30.31 -1.22
N LEU A 93 6.89 -31.06 -0.13
CA LEU A 93 7.07 -30.50 1.21
C LEU A 93 8.40 -29.75 1.35
N LEU A 94 9.50 -30.29 0.81
CA LEU A 94 10.80 -29.61 0.80
C LEU A 94 10.75 -28.34 -0.07
N HIS A 95 10.10 -28.39 -1.23
CA HIS A 95 9.91 -27.21 -2.08
C HIS A 95 9.07 -26.14 -1.37
N MET A 96 7.98 -26.52 -0.70
CA MET A 96 7.14 -25.57 0.05
C MET A 96 7.89 -24.94 1.23
N TRP A 97 8.84 -25.65 1.84
CA TRP A 97 9.73 -25.07 2.83
C TRP A 97 10.64 -23.99 2.23
N ASP A 98 11.24 -24.23 1.05
CA ASP A 98 12.02 -23.21 0.33
C ASP A 98 11.15 -21.98 -0.01
N VAL A 99 9.92 -22.20 -0.48
CA VAL A 99 8.95 -21.12 -0.78
C VAL A 99 8.61 -20.33 0.48
N LYS A 100 8.40 -20.98 1.64
CA LYS A 100 8.15 -20.30 2.91
C LYS A 100 9.32 -19.43 3.32
N VAL A 101 10.56 -19.93 3.21
CA VAL A 101 11.77 -19.15 3.50
C VAL A 101 11.86 -17.92 2.59
N LEU A 102 11.57 -18.07 1.29
CA LEU A 102 11.53 -16.95 0.34
C LEU A 102 10.48 -15.90 0.75
N ILE A 103 9.24 -16.32 0.99
CA ILE A 103 8.13 -15.42 1.39
C ILE A 103 8.46 -14.68 2.69
N ARG A 104 8.95 -15.38 3.72
CA ARG A 104 9.34 -14.77 5.01
C ARG A 104 10.51 -13.80 4.85
N THR A 105 11.47 -14.12 3.96
CA THR A 105 12.57 -13.22 3.63
C THR A 105 12.07 -11.93 3.00
N LEU A 106 11.15 -12.02 2.02
CA LEU A 106 10.52 -10.84 1.42
C LEU A 106 9.80 -10.01 2.49
N TYR A 107 9.06 -10.65 3.40
CA TYR A 107 8.36 -9.94 4.48
C TYR A 107 9.31 -9.20 5.43
N ASN A 108 10.46 -9.78 5.74
CA ASN A 108 11.49 -9.13 6.56
C ASN A 108 12.13 -7.95 5.81
N VAL A 109 12.43 -8.11 4.52
CA VAL A 109 12.94 -7.01 3.67
C VAL A 109 11.93 -5.86 3.64
N GLN A 110 10.64 -6.16 3.48
CA GLN A 110 9.58 -5.16 3.49
C GLN A 110 9.55 -4.37 4.82
N LEU A 111 9.70 -5.06 5.95
CA LEU A 111 9.74 -4.42 7.27
C LEU A 111 10.93 -3.46 7.39
N ILE A 112 12.12 -3.90 6.99
CA ILE A 112 13.36 -3.09 7.04
C ILE A 112 13.23 -1.86 6.13
N VAL A 113 12.77 -2.06 4.90
CA VAL A 113 12.59 -0.99 3.91
C VAL A 113 11.48 -0.03 4.35
N GLY A 114 10.39 -0.54 4.92
CA GLY A 114 9.31 0.27 5.49
C GLY A 114 9.80 1.14 6.65
N LEU A 115 10.58 0.57 7.58
CA LEU A 115 11.20 1.33 8.67
C LEU A 115 12.13 2.41 8.14
N TYR A 116 12.93 2.10 7.13
CA TYR A 116 13.78 3.08 6.47
C TYR A 116 12.98 4.25 5.87
N ILE A 117 11.90 3.99 5.12
CA ILE A 117 11.02 5.02 4.55
C ILE A 117 10.42 5.89 5.66
N VAL A 118 9.91 5.28 6.73
CA VAL A 118 9.29 5.99 7.86
C VAL A 118 10.29 6.89 8.58
N LEU A 119 11.53 6.42 8.82
CA LEU A 119 12.57 7.20 9.49
C LEU A 119 13.18 8.29 8.59
N PHE A 120 13.20 8.08 7.28
CA PHE A 120 13.74 9.05 6.32
C PHE A 120 12.98 10.38 6.35
N ILE A 121 11.67 10.34 6.57
CA ILE A 121 10.79 11.52 6.57
C ILE A 121 11.09 12.50 7.72
N PRO A 122 11.04 12.12 9.01
CA PRO A 122 11.31 13.04 10.12
C PRO A 122 12.77 13.52 10.12
N VAL A 123 13.73 12.67 9.76
CA VAL A 123 15.15 13.08 9.66
C VAL A 123 15.32 14.15 8.60
N GLY A 124 14.74 13.96 7.41
CA GLY A 124 14.82 14.96 6.35
C GLY A 124 14.09 16.26 6.69
N LEU A 125 12.93 16.19 7.38
CA LEU A 125 12.20 17.35 7.87
C LEU A 125 12.99 18.12 8.95
N ALA A 126 13.68 17.43 9.85
CA ALA A 126 14.52 18.06 10.86
C ALA A 126 15.73 18.78 10.24
N LEU A 127 16.35 18.18 9.21
CA LEU A 127 17.53 18.74 8.55
C LEU A 127 17.21 19.89 7.58
N ALA A 128 16.05 19.87 6.94
CA ALA A 128 15.69 20.86 5.92
C ALA A 128 14.16 21.10 5.85
N PRO A 129 13.52 21.66 6.89
CA PRO A 129 12.06 21.71 7.02
C PRO A 129 11.33 22.43 5.87
N HIS A 130 11.99 23.42 5.25
CA HIS A 130 11.41 24.20 4.16
C HIS A 130 11.65 23.62 2.76
N ALA A 131 12.81 22.97 2.55
CA ALA A 131 13.20 22.43 1.24
C ALA A 131 12.83 20.95 1.08
N PHE A 132 12.91 20.17 2.16
CA PHE A 132 12.74 18.73 2.15
C PHE A 132 11.37 18.24 1.64
N PRO A 133 10.22 18.86 1.95
CA PRO A 133 8.94 18.38 1.44
C PRO A 133 8.88 18.29 -0.09
N ARG A 134 9.44 19.28 -0.80
CA ARG A 134 9.52 19.24 -2.27
C ARG A 134 10.50 18.18 -2.77
N ILE A 135 11.61 17.96 -2.05
CA ILE A 135 12.59 16.91 -2.37
C ILE A 135 11.93 15.55 -2.19
N LEU A 136 11.26 15.31 -1.07
CA LEU A 136 10.54 14.08 -0.75
C LEU A 136 9.50 13.76 -1.83
N LEU A 137 8.67 14.72 -2.25
CA LEU A 137 7.70 14.52 -3.33
C LEU A 137 8.36 14.12 -4.65
N ARG A 138 9.53 14.69 -4.98
CA ARG A 138 10.30 14.27 -6.17
C ARG A 138 10.83 12.85 -6.02
N LEU A 139 11.39 12.50 -4.85
CA LEU A 139 11.91 11.15 -4.60
C LEU A 139 10.80 10.10 -4.66
N ILE A 140 9.61 10.40 -4.10
CA ILE A 140 8.43 9.54 -4.21
C ILE A 140 7.98 9.41 -5.67
N ALA A 141 7.94 10.50 -6.44
CA ALA A 141 7.61 10.45 -7.86
C ALA A 141 8.62 9.61 -8.66
N TRP A 142 9.92 9.76 -8.41
CA TRP A 142 10.97 8.94 -9.03
C TRP A 142 10.83 7.46 -8.64
N GLY A 143 10.59 7.18 -7.36
CA GLY A 143 10.34 5.82 -6.87
C GLY A 143 9.12 5.18 -7.52
N ALA A 144 8.00 5.91 -7.62
CA ALA A 144 6.80 5.44 -8.29
C ALA A 144 7.00 5.23 -9.80
N GLY A 145 7.72 6.14 -10.47
CA GLY A 145 8.10 5.97 -11.87
C GLY A 145 8.98 4.74 -12.10
N LEU A 146 9.93 4.49 -11.19
CA LEU A 146 10.76 3.28 -11.20
C LEU A 146 9.91 2.01 -10.99
N THR A 147 8.96 2.02 -10.04
CA THR A 147 8.00 0.92 -9.87
C THR A 147 7.25 0.61 -11.14
N LEU A 148 6.70 1.64 -11.81
CA LEU A 148 5.96 1.48 -13.06
C LEU A 148 6.84 0.93 -14.17
N ALA A 149 8.10 1.39 -14.28
CA ALA A 149 9.05 0.87 -15.25
C ALA A 149 9.37 -0.61 -15.02
N ILE A 150 9.62 -1.01 -13.75
CA ILE A 150 9.89 -2.41 -13.39
C ILE A 150 8.69 -3.29 -13.75
N VAL A 151 7.48 -2.92 -13.32
CA VAL A 151 6.26 -3.70 -13.57
C VAL A 151 5.91 -3.74 -15.06
N PHE A 152 6.15 -2.66 -15.80
CA PHE A 152 5.93 -2.65 -17.24
C PHE A 152 6.85 -3.67 -17.95
N VAL A 153 8.14 -3.69 -17.61
CA VAL A 153 9.09 -4.64 -18.19
C VAL A 153 8.76 -6.07 -17.79
N THR A 154 8.59 -6.35 -16.50
CA THR A 154 8.30 -7.72 -16.03
C THR A 154 6.92 -8.21 -16.47
N GLY A 155 5.93 -7.32 -16.53
CA GLY A 155 4.61 -7.60 -17.07
C GLY A 155 4.65 -7.93 -18.56
N LEU A 156 5.42 -7.17 -19.36
CA LEU A 156 5.57 -7.45 -20.80
C LEU A 156 6.26 -8.80 -21.05
N LEU A 157 7.29 -9.13 -20.28
CA LEU A 157 7.94 -10.45 -20.34
C LEU A 157 6.94 -11.57 -20.00
N SER A 158 6.14 -11.38 -18.94
CA SER A 158 5.12 -12.34 -18.52
C SER A 158 4.03 -12.53 -19.57
N LEU A 159 3.61 -11.46 -20.26
CA LEU A 159 2.57 -11.52 -21.31
C LEU A 159 3.06 -12.20 -22.60
N THR A 160 4.35 -12.12 -22.90
CA THR A 160 4.93 -12.65 -24.15
C THR A 160 5.46 -14.07 -23.99
N GLY A 161 5.85 -14.46 -22.78
CA GLY A 161 6.40 -15.79 -22.48
C GLY A 161 6.34 -16.09 -21.00
N PHE A 162 5.15 -16.42 -20.49
CA PHE A 162 4.98 -16.71 -19.07
C PHE A 162 5.77 -17.95 -18.64
N SER A 163 5.78 -19.03 -19.43
CA SER A 163 6.51 -20.25 -19.10
C SER A 163 8.01 -20.00 -18.90
N GLN A 164 8.61 -19.17 -19.75
CA GLN A 164 10.02 -18.79 -19.64
C GLN A 164 10.25 -17.88 -18.42
N THR A 165 9.33 -16.97 -18.15
CA THR A 165 9.39 -16.09 -16.97
C THR A 165 9.26 -16.88 -15.68
N PHE A 166 8.34 -17.85 -15.63
CA PHE A 166 8.12 -18.76 -14.51
C PHE A 166 9.35 -19.65 -14.28
N TYR A 167 9.93 -20.21 -15.34
CA TYR A 167 11.19 -20.96 -15.25
C TYR A 167 12.34 -20.10 -14.75
N ALA A 168 12.52 -18.90 -15.31
CA ALA A 168 13.58 -17.97 -14.91
C ALA A 168 13.44 -17.56 -13.44
N PHE A 169 12.21 -17.32 -12.97
CA PHE A 169 11.95 -17.07 -11.55
C PHE A 169 12.47 -18.22 -10.68
N HIS A 170 12.15 -19.47 -11.01
CA HIS A 170 12.58 -20.63 -10.21
C HIS A 170 14.10 -20.80 -10.19
N VAL A 171 14.78 -20.61 -11.33
CA VAL A 171 16.24 -20.67 -11.41
C VAL A 171 16.91 -19.56 -10.58
N ILE A 172 16.29 -18.38 -10.49
CA ILE A 172 16.80 -17.27 -9.66
C ILE A 172 16.48 -17.48 -8.18
N ALA A 173 15.30 -18.02 -7.87
CA ALA A 173 14.80 -18.14 -6.50
C ALA A 173 15.37 -19.37 -5.76
N PHE A 174 15.70 -20.45 -6.47
CA PHE A 174 16.07 -21.72 -5.87
C PHE A 174 17.38 -22.27 -6.45
N THR A 175 18.17 -22.91 -5.59
CA THR A 175 19.49 -23.48 -5.93
C THR A 175 19.45 -24.99 -6.17
N ASN A 176 18.25 -25.58 -6.13
CA ASN A 176 17.99 -27.01 -6.26
C ASN A 176 16.88 -27.27 -7.29
N ASP A 177 16.55 -28.54 -7.51
CA ASP A 177 15.57 -28.99 -8.51
C ASP A 177 14.20 -29.39 -7.91
N LEU A 178 13.95 -29.13 -6.61
CA LEU A 178 12.72 -29.56 -5.92
C LEU A 178 11.44 -28.94 -6.49
N TRP A 179 11.56 -27.82 -7.21
CA TRP A 179 10.45 -27.12 -7.86
C TRP A 179 10.05 -27.74 -9.22
N LYS A 180 10.83 -28.67 -9.77
CA LYS A 180 10.53 -29.36 -11.04
C LYS A 180 9.53 -30.50 -10.81
N LEU A 181 8.29 -30.12 -10.53
CA LEU A 181 7.20 -31.04 -10.22
C LEU A 181 6.48 -31.54 -11.50
N ASP A 182 5.95 -32.75 -11.44
CA ASP A 182 5.16 -33.39 -12.50
C ASP A 182 3.66 -33.29 -12.17
N PRO A 183 2.84 -32.54 -12.93
CA PRO A 183 1.41 -32.40 -12.67
C PRO A 183 0.61 -33.71 -12.76
N ALA A 184 1.18 -34.78 -13.32
CA ALA A 184 0.55 -36.11 -13.30
C ALA A 184 0.73 -36.86 -11.97
N ARG A 185 1.63 -36.40 -11.09
CA ARG A 185 2.04 -37.10 -9.86
C ARG A 185 2.06 -36.23 -8.61
N ASP A 186 2.31 -34.94 -8.77
CA ASP A 186 2.51 -33.98 -7.69
C ASP A 186 1.27 -33.08 -7.55
N TYR A 187 0.56 -33.20 -6.43
CA TYR A 187 -0.67 -32.45 -6.18
C TYR A 187 -0.46 -30.94 -6.13
N LEU A 188 0.71 -30.46 -5.69
CA LEU A 188 1.02 -29.04 -5.54
C LEU A 188 0.94 -28.32 -6.89
N ILE A 189 1.61 -28.84 -7.93
CA ILE A 189 1.58 -28.24 -9.26
C ILE A 189 0.29 -28.58 -10.01
N ALA A 190 -0.36 -29.71 -9.69
CA ALA A 190 -1.69 -30.02 -10.21
C ALA A 190 -2.76 -29.02 -9.70
N MET A 191 -2.67 -28.58 -8.43
CA MET A 191 -3.57 -27.61 -7.82
C MET A 191 -3.27 -26.16 -8.21
N PHE A 192 -1.99 -25.85 -8.41
CA PHE A 192 -1.52 -24.53 -8.80
C PHE A 192 -0.85 -24.62 -10.18
N PRO A 193 -1.62 -24.84 -11.26
CA PRO A 193 -1.05 -24.95 -12.60
C PRO A 193 -0.41 -23.63 -13.03
N GLU A 194 0.39 -23.66 -14.09
CA GLU A 194 1.06 -22.47 -14.61
C GLU A 194 0.09 -21.28 -14.84
N GLY A 195 -1.13 -21.57 -15.32
CA GLY A 195 -2.17 -20.55 -15.49
C GLY A 195 -2.52 -19.81 -14.18
N PHE A 196 -2.62 -20.53 -13.06
CA PHE A 196 -2.87 -19.92 -11.75
C PHE A 196 -1.81 -18.87 -11.40
N PHE A 197 -0.54 -19.21 -11.63
CA PHE A 197 0.56 -18.29 -11.38
C PHE A 197 0.59 -17.11 -12.36
N PHE A 198 0.15 -17.31 -13.61
CA PHE A 198 -0.02 -16.22 -14.57
C PHE A 198 -1.06 -15.22 -14.07
N ASP A 199 -2.24 -15.71 -13.69
CA ASP A 199 -3.32 -14.87 -13.18
C ASP A 199 -2.90 -14.12 -11.90
N ALA A 200 -2.24 -14.81 -10.97
CA ALA A 200 -1.67 -14.19 -9.76
C ALA A 200 -0.65 -13.08 -10.11
N THR A 201 0.19 -13.31 -11.12
CA THR A 201 1.16 -12.33 -11.63
C THR A 201 0.46 -11.12 -12.26
N MET A 202 -0.62 -11.34 -13.01
CA MET A 202 -1.42 -10.26 -13.60
C MET A 202 -2.13 -9.42 -12.54
N VAL A 203 -2.69 -10.06 -11.51
CA VAL A 203 -3.27 -9.34 -10.35
C VAL A 203 -2.20 -8.52 -9.63
N LEU A 204 -1.03 -9.11 -9.36
CA LEU A 204 0.11 -8.41 -8.76
C LEU A 204 0.53 -7.19 -9.59
N ALA A 205 0.67 -7.36 -10.91
CA ALA A 205 1.03 -6.28 -11.82
C ALA A 205 -0.04 -5.17 -11.82
N ALA A 206 -1.32 -5.52 -11.92
CA ALA A 206 -2.43 -4.56 -11.91
C ALA A 206 -2.49 -3.74 -10.63
N LEU A 207 -2.42 -4.38 -9.45
CA LEU A 207 -2.39 -3.71 -8.15
C LEU A 207 -1.20 -2.74 -8.05
N THR A 208 -0.03 -3.19 -8.51
CA THR A 208 1.19 -2.37 -8.45
C THR A 208 1.14 -1.18 -9.42
N VAL A 209 0.60 -1.36 -10.62
CA VAL A 209 0.39 -0.27 -11.59
C VAL A 209 -0.59 0.76 -11.03
N ILE A 210 -1.73 0.33 -10.49
CA ILE A 210 -2.73 1.22 -9.90
C ILE A 210 -2.10 2.07 -8.78
N GLN A 211 -1.39 1.42 -7.84
CA GLN A 211 -0.70 2.12 -6.75
C GLN A 211 0.41 3.05 -7.26
N GLY A 212 1.23 2.58 -8.19
CA GLY A 212 2.33 3.36 -8.77
C GLY A 212 1.83 4.60 -9.50
N LEU A 213 0.83 4.47 -10.37
CA LEU A 213 0.19 5.58 -11.08
C LEU A 213 -0.41 6.58 -10.10
N TRP A 214 -1.08 6.07 -9.08
CA TRP A 214 -1.70 6.91 -8.06
C TRP A 214 -0.65 7.73 -7.29
N ILE A 215 0.40 7.10 -6.76
CA ILE A 215 1.48 7.78 -6.04
C ILE A 215 2.21 8.78 -6.96
N PHE A 216 2.47 8.40 -8.21
CA PHE A 216 3.12 9.26 -9.20
C PHE A 216 2.28 10.51 -9.49
N CYS A 217 1.01 10.33 -9.85
CA CYS A 217 0.08 11.41 -10.17
C CYS A 217 -0.12 12.37 -8.99
N LEU A 218 -0.26 11.85 -7.77
CA LEU A 218 -0.37 12.67 -6.56
C LEU A 218 0.90 13.47 -6.31
N SER A 219 2.06 12.85 -6.42
CA SER A 219 3.35 13.51 -6.21
C SER A 219 3.58 14.63 -7.22
N MET A 220 3.27 14.38 -8.50
CA MET A 220 3.36 15.38 -9.57
C MET A 220 2.35 16.51 -9.40
N SER A 221 1.14 16.20 -8.96
CA SER A 221 0.07 17.16 -8.66
C SER A 221 0.46 18.10 -7.51
N ALA A 222 1.03 17.54 -6.43
CA ALA A 222 1.55 18.29 -5.29
C ALA A 222 2.72 19.20 -5.68
N LEU A 223 3.58 18.75 -6.59
CA LEU A 223 4.70 19.56 -7.13
C LEU A 223 4.21 20.71 -8.02
N LYS A 224 3.12 20.53 -8.77
CA LYS A 224 2.57 21.51 -9.73
C LYS A 224 1.71 22.63 -9.10
N ARG A 225 1.52 22.65 -7.78
CA ARG A 225 0.61 23.60 -7.08
C ARG A 225 -0.77 23.72 -7.74
N LEU A 226 -1.53 22.62 -7.80
CA LEU A 226 -2.99 22.71 -7.93
C LEU A 226 -3.54 23.60 -6.80
N SER A 227 -4.71 24.23 -6.99
CA SER A 227 -5.29 25.11 -5.98
C SER A 227 -5.29 24.38 -4.64
N ALA A 228 -4.80 25.05 -3.59
CA ALA A 228 -4.58 24.39 -2.31
C ALA A 228 -5.88 23.74 -1.78
N SER A 229 -7.05 24.25 -2.19
CA SER A 229 -8.37 23.67 -1.92
C SER A 229 -8.64 22.33 -2.63
N LEU A 230 -8.18 22.14 -3.87
CA LEU A 230 -8.33 20.87 -4.58
C LEU A 230 -7.39 19.80 -4.03
N PHE A 231 -6.14 20.18 -3.72
CA PHE A 231 -5.17 19.30 -3.06
C PHE A 231 -5.66 18.86 -1.67
N PHE A 232 -6.19 19.79 -0.87
CA PHE A 232 -6.78 19.47 0.44
C PHE A 232 -7.96 18.51 0.31
N LYS A 233 -8.92 18.78 -0.60
CA LYS A 233 -10.08 17.91 -0.83
C LYS A 233 -9.69 16.49 -1.25
N LEU A 234 -8.73 16.37 -2.18
CA LEU A 234 -8.20 15.07 -2.60
C LEU A 234 -7.55 14.33 -1.43
N THR A 235 -6.73 15.01 -0.63
CA THR A 235 -6.04 14.38 0.52
C THR A 235 -7.01 13.95 1.63
N VAL A 236 -8.07 14.72 1.88
CA VAL A 236 -9.12 14.39 2.87
C VAL A 236 -9.95 13.19 2.40
N VAL A 237 -10.47 13.23 1.17
CA VAL A 237 -11.23 12.09 0.59
C VAL A 237 -10.37 10.83 0.61
N GLN A 238 -9.09 10.96 0.27
CA GLN A 238 -8.13 9.87 0.26
C GLN A 238 -7.84 9.30 1.65
N THR A 239 -7.61 10.15 2.65
CA THR A 239 -7.40 9.70 4.03
C THR A 239 -8.63 8.95 4.53
N LEU A 240 -9.83 9.45 4.20
CA LEU A 240 -11.09 8.78 4.52
C LEU A 240 -11.24 7.44 3.79
N SER A 241 -10.90 7.36 2.50
CA SER A 241 -10.95 6.10 1.74
C SER A 241 -9.92 5.07 2.24
N VAL A 242 -8.71 5.51 2.60
CA VAL A 242 -7.68 4.65 3.18
C VAL A 242 -8.10 4.16 4.56
N VAL A 243 -8.65 5.03 5.41
CA VAL A 243 -9.19 4.64 6.72
C VAL A 243 -10.40 3.71 6.56
N ALA A 244 -11.28 3.95 5.59
CA ALA A 244 -12.40 3.04 5.30
C ALA A 244 -11.92 1.67 4.81
N ALA A 245 -10.92 1.63 3.92
CA ALA A 245 -10.31 0.41 3.44
C ALA A 245 -9.56 -0.33 4.56
N ALA A 246 -8.85 0.41 5.41
CA ALA A 246 -8.20 -0.08 6.63
C ALA A 246 -9.22 -0.74 7.57
N VAL A 247 -10.32 -0.06 7.88
CA VAL A 247 -11.41 -0.57 8.72
C VAL A 247 -12.06 -1.78 8.08
N PHE A 248 -12.30 -1.77 6.77
CA PHE A 248 -12.85 -2.92 6.04
C PHE A 248 -11.90 -4.13 6.10
N ILE A 249 -10.60 -3.94 5.82
CA ILE A 249 -9.58 -4.99 5.88
C ILE A 249 -9.48 -5.55 7.30
N LEU A 250 -9.46 -4.69 8.33
CA LEU A 250 -9.40 -5.13 9.73
C LEU A 250 -10.67 -5.88 10.17
N ARG A 251 -11.83 -5.55 9.58
CA ARG A 251 -13.09 -6.24 9.84
C ARG A 251 -13.21 -7.59 9.12
N VAL A 252 -12.64 -7.69 7.92
CA VAL A 252 -12.66 -8.91 7.10
C VAL A 252 -11.52 -9.87 7.50
N TYR A 253 -10.40 -9.35 8.01
CA TYR A 253 -9.20 -10.11 8.40
C TYR A 253 -8.74 -9.71 9.82
N PRO A 254 -9.41 -10.23 10.87
CA PRO A 254 -9.18 -9.82 12.26
C PRO A 254 -7.86 -10.34 12.88
N ASP A 255 -7.14 -11.23 12.21
CA ASP A 255 -6.03 -12.02 12.78
C ASP A 255 -4.72 -11.24 13.00
N GLY A 256 -4.78 -9.92 13.20
CA GLY A 256 -3.65 -9.07 13.59
C GLY A 256 -2.56 -8.86 12.53
N PHE A 257 -2.53 -9.65 11.46
CA PHE A 257 -1.51 -9.62 10.40
C PHE A 257 -1.53 -8.33 9.56
N PHE A 258 -2.72 -7.82 9.26
CA PHE A 258 -2.88 -6.54 8.54
C PHE A 258 -2.78 -5.32 9.44
N PHE A 259 -2.84 -5.49 10.77
CA PHE A 259 -2.92 -4.36 11.71
C PHE A 259 -1.71 -3.44 11.60
N GLU A 260 -0.50 -3.98 11.56
CA GLU A 260 0.71 -3.15 11.48
C GLU A 260 0.83 -2.45 10.12
N ALA A 261 0.57 -3.16 9.01
CA ALA A 261 0.62 -2.58 7.66
C ALA A 261 -0.48 -1.52 7.45
N VAL A 262 -1.69 -1.80 7.91
CA VAL A 262 -2.82 -0.88 7.87
C VAL A 262 -2.55 0.35 8.72
N MET A 263 -2.01 0.19 9.93
CA MET A 263 -1.65 1.30 10.80
C MET A 263 -0.52 2.15 10.20
N ILE A 264 0.47 1.55 9.53
CA ILE A 264 1.52 2.29 8.81
C ILE A 264 0.91 3.10 7.66
N VAL A 265 0.01 2.51 6.87
CA VAL A 265 -0.65 3.21 5.75
C VAL A 265 -1.57 4.33 6.25
N VAL A 266 -2.29 4.11 7.35
CA VAL A 266 -3.13 5.13 8.00
C VAL A 266 -2.26 6.26 8.57
N VAL A 267 -1.19 5.93 9.31
CA VAL A 267 -0.27 6.93 9.87
C VAL A 267 0.43 7.73 8.77
N ALA A 268 0.86 7.09 7.68
CA ALA A 268 1.45 7.77 6.53
C ALA A 268 0.45 8.68 5.83
N SER A 269 -0.81 8.25 5.71
CA SER A 269 -1.89 9.05 5.11
C SER A 269 -2.25 10.25 5.98
N VAL A 270 -2.30 10.07 7.31
CA VAL A 270 -2.51 11.15 8.28
C VAL A 270 -1.34 12.12 8.27
N ALA A 271 -0.10 11.64 8.24
CA ALA A 271 1.09 12.49 8.13
C ALA A 271 1.08 13.30 6.82
N GLN A 272 0.67 12.68 5.70
CA GLN A 272 0.48 13.38 4.43
C GLN A 272 -0.64 14.44 4.52
N ALA A 273 -1.76 14.13 5.17
CA ALA A 273 -2.85 15.09 5.40
C ALA A 273 -2.38 16.29 6.23
N LEU A 274 -1.55 16.06 7.25
CA LEU A 274 -0.96 17.13 8.07
C LEU A 274 0.03 17.98 7.28
N VAL A 275 0.87 17.37 6.43
CA VAL A 275 1.77 18.11 5.53
C VAL A 275 0.97 18.92 4.51
N ALA A 276 -0.12 18.36 3.98
CA ALA A 276 -1.01 19.05 3.06
C ALA A 276 -1.72 20.25 3.72
N LEU A 277 -2.20 20.08 4.96
CA LEU A 277 -2.79 21.14 5.76
C LEU A 277 -1.78 22.26 6.08
N ALA A 278 -0.55 21.90 6.43
CA ALA A 278 0.53 22.86 6.70
C ALA A 278 0.93 23.63 5.43
N ALA A 279 0.96 22.97 4.27
CA ALA A 279 1.21 23.59 2.98
C ALA A 279 0.06 24.52 2.56
N TRP A 280 -1.19 24.12 2.83
CA TRP A 280 -2.38 24.92 2.58
C TRP A 280 -2.40 26.21 3.42
N ARG A 281 -2.13 26.11 4.73
CA ARG A 281 -2.04 27.28 5.63
C ARG A 281 -0.98 28.31 5.20
N ARG A 282 0.04 27.87 4.46
CA ARG A 282 1.19 28.70 4.05
C ARG A 282 1.09 29.21 2.61
N ALA A 283 0.02 28.91 1.88
CA ALA A 283 -0.14 29.40 0.50
C ALA A 283 -0.40 30.92 0.50
N PRO A 284 0.49 31.75 -0.10
CA PRO A 284 0.28 33.20 -0.14
C PRO A 284 -0.95 33.54 -0.98
N SER A 285 -1.74 34.50 -0.51
CA SER A 285 -2.90 35.00 -1.26
C SER A 285 -2.42 35.77 -2.49
N LYS A 286 -3.09 35.60 -3.63
CA LYS A 286 -2.85 36.43 -4.84
C LYS A 286 -2.97 37.94 -4.59
N ALA A 287 -3.51 38.37 -3.44
CA ALA A 287 -3.61 39.77 -3.04
C ALA A 287 -2.27 40.39 -2.64
N THR A 288 -1.29 39.60 -2.17
CA THR A 288 0.03 40.13 -1.79
C THR A 288 0.91 40.57 -2.97
N PHE A 289 0.56 40.17 -4.19
CA PHE A 289 1.24 40.65 -5.40
C PHE A 289 0.64 41.94 -5.97
N ALA A 290 -0.62 42.26 -5.65
CA ALA A 290 -1.30 43.45 -6.17
C ALA A 290 -0.95 44.73 -5.39
N SER A 291 -0.59 44.63 -4.10
CA SER A 291 -0.21 45.80 -3.29
C SER A 291 1.25 46.24 -3.49
N ALA A 292 2.13 45.35 -3.93
CA ALA A 292 3.54 45.68 -4.18
C ALA A 292 3.76 46.38 -5.53
N SER A 293 2.83 46.22 -6.48
CA SER A 293 2.90 46.84 -7.82
C SER A 293 2.30 48.26 -7.88
N LYS A 294 1.64 48.74 -6.81
CA LYS A 294 0.88 50.01 -6.84
C LYS A 294 1.54 51.18 -6.11
N ASN A 295 2.76 51.00 -5.59
CA ASN A 295 3.42 52.03 -4.78
C ASN A 295 4.52 52.81 -5.52
N ASP A 296 4.62 52.70 -6.85
CA ASP A 296 5.72 53.33 -7.62
C ASP A 296 5.27 54.32 -8.72
N GLU A 297 4.00 54.75 -8.73
CA GLU A 297 3.56 55.84 -9.61
C GLU A 297 2.88 56.94 -8.79
N GLY A 298 3.58 58.07 -8.69
CA GLY A 298 3.14 59.27 -8.01
C GLY A 298 2.09 60.06 -8.79
N SER A 299 1.26 60.76 -8.00
CA SER A 299 0.51 61.99 -8.28
C SER A 299 -0.39 62.06 -9.53
N GLU A 300 -1.71 62.09 -9.33
CA GLU A 300 -2.54 63.27 -9.65
C GLU A 300 -4.03 63.13 -9.26
N SER A 301 -4.53 64.23 -8.67
CA SER A 301 -5.92 64.76 -8.61
C SER A 301 -7.15 63.92 -8.19
N ARG A 302 -7.92 64.53 -7.28
CA ARG A 302 -9.29 64.24 -6.81
C ARG A 302 -10.32 64.01 -7.93
N SER A 303 -11.18 62.98 -7.77
CA SER A 303 -12.65 63.10 -7.58
C SER A 303 -13.37 61.74 -7.74
N THR A 304 -14.57 61.62 -7.14
CA THR A 304 -15.56 60.52 -7.20
C THR A 304 -15.58 59.50 -6.04
N SER A 305 -16.21 59.91 -4.94
CA SER A 305 -16.60 59.05 -3.82
C SER A 305 -17.96 58.37 -4.09
N SER A 306 -17.96 57.26 -4.84
CA SER A 306 -19.06 56.27 -4.79
C SER A 306 -18.63 54.90 -5.32
N SER A 307 -17.73 54.87 -6.31
CA SER A 307 -17.15 53.64 -6.88
C SER A 307 -16.23 52.91 -5.88
N GLY A 308 -15.37 53.64 -5.16
CA GLY A 308 -14.48 53.06 -4.15
C GLY A 308 -15.21 52.38 -2.98
N ARG A 309 -16.38 52.89 -2.58
CA ARG A 309 -17.16 52.34 -1.45
C ARG A 309 -17.88 51.03 -1.81
N SER A 310 -18.25 50.86 -3.08
CA SER A 310 -18.83 49.62 -3.60
C SER A 310 -17.76 48.54 -3.79
N GLN A 311 -16.57 48.96 -4.23
CA GLN A 311 -15.42 48.05 -4.39
C GLN A 311 -14.89 47.58 -3.03
N GLU A 312 -14.75 48.49 -2.06
CA GLU A 312 -14.34 48.18 -0.68
C GLU A 312 -15.36 47.29 0.05
N LYS A 313 -16.67 47.51 -0.16
CA LYS A 313 -17.71 46.60 0.37
C LYS A 313 -17.66 45.22 -0.30
N SER A 314 -17.41 45.14 -1.60
CA SER A 314 -17.29 43.85 -2.30
C SER A 314 -16.06 43.06 -1.85
N GLU A 315 -14.94 43.75 -1.59
CA GLU A 315 -13.70 43.15 -1.08
C GLU A 315 -13.83 42.73 0.39
N GLN A 316 -14.52 43.52 1.22
CA GLN A 316 -14.85 43.14 2.60
C GLN A 316 -15.81 41.95 2.65
N GLN A 317 -16.81 41.89 1.78
CA GLN A 317 -17.76 40.79 1.72
C GLN A 317 -17.11 39.50 1.21
N GLN A 318 -16.26 39.59 0.18
CA GLN A 318 -15.41 38.46 -0.25
C GLN A 318 -14.40 38.03 0.81
N GLY A 319 -13.87 38.97 1.60
CA GLY A 319 -13.01 38.69 2.74
C GLY A 319 -13.75 37.93 3.84
N SER A 320 -14.98 38.35 4.16
CA SER A 320 -15.86 37.75 5.18
C SER A 320 -16.29 36.34 4.82
N GLU A 321 -16.84 36.14 3.61
CA GLU A 321 -17.24 34.80 3.12
C GLU A 321 -16.04 33.85 3.05
N ARG A 322 -14.84 34.38 2.79
CA ARG A 322 -13.60 33.61 2.78
C ARG A 322 -13.12 33.26 4.18
N THR A 323 -13.19 34.16 5.16
CA THR A 323 -12.88 33.83 6.56
C THR A 323 -13.83 32.79 7.12
N GLU A 324 -15.10 32.85 6.73
CA GLU A 324 -16.13 31.90 7.13
C GLU A 324 -15.92 30.53 6.45
N SER A 325 -15.56 30.50 5.16
CA SER A 325 -15.16 29.27 4.45
C SER A 325 -13.88 28.64 5.01
N LEU A 326 -12.89 29.46 5.39
CA LEU A 326 -11.64 29.00 6.02
C LEU A 326 -11.90 28.42 7.42
N ALA A 327 -12.77 29.05 8.21
CA ALA A 327 -13.20 28.55 9.50
C ALA A 327 -13.97 27.23 9.37
N ASN A 328 -14.95 27.16 8.47
CA ASN A 328 -15.77 25.97 8.25
C ASN A 328 -14.93 24.76 7.78
N ASN A 329 -13.92 24.97 6.92
CA ASN A 329 -13.04 23.89 6.46
C ASN A 329 -12.00 23.45 7.51
N ALA A 330 -11.52 24.36 8.36
CA ALA A 330 -10.63 24.01 9.47
C ALA A 330 -11.37 23.24 10.56
N ILE A 331 -12.60 23.65 10.85
CA ILE A 331 -13.54 22.96 11.74
C ILE A 331 -13.85 21.56 11.21
N LEU A 332 -14.13 21.43 9.90
CA LEU A 332 -14.34 20.13 9.25
C LEU A 332 -13.11 19.22 9.36
N GLY A 333 -11.90 19.75 9.14
CA GLY A 333 -10.65 18.99 9.28
C GLY A 333 -10.39 18.52 10.71
N TYR A 334 -10.72 19.33 11.72
CA TYR A 334 -10.65 18.96 13.12
C TYR A 334 -11.63 17.81 13.45
N TYR A 335 -12.90 17.94 13.05
CA TYR A 335 -13.90 16.89 13.29
C TYR A 335 -13.62 15.59 12.55
N VAL A 336 -12.97 15.65 11.37
CA VAL A 336 -12.53 14.44 10.66
C VAL A 336 -11.41 13.72 11.41
N ILE A 337 -10.42 14.44 11.95
CA ILE A 337 -9.35 13.85 12.76
C ILE A 337 -9.92 13.24 14.05
N GLU A 338 -10.83 13.96 14.71
CA GLU A 338 -11.52 13.50 15.91
C GLU A 338 -12.36 12.24 15.62
N ALA A 339 -13.13 12.22 14.52
CA ALA A 339 -13.90 11.05 14.10
C ALA A 339 -13.03 9.84 13.77
N VAL A 340 -11.87 10.05 13.11
CA VAL A 340 -10.91 8.97 12.84
C VAL A 340 -10.32 8.41 14.14
N LEU A 341 -9.98 9.27 15.10
CA LEU A 341 -9.48 8.82 16.41
C LEU A 341 -10.56 8.04 17.18
N LEU A 342 -11.80 8.52 17.19
CA LEU A 342 -12.92 7.85 17.85
C LEU A 342 -13.28 6.50 17.21
N LEU A 343 -13.09 6.34 15.90
CA LEU A 343 -13.28 5.07 15.20
C LEU A 343 -12.14 4.07 15.47
N LEU A 344 -10.91 4.55 15.69
CA LEU A 344 -9.74 3.69 15.92
C LEU A 344 -9.62 3.21 17.37
N ILE A 345 -10.05 4.00 18.35
CA ILE A 345 -9.98 3.65 19.77
C ILE A 345 -10.59 2.28 20.12
N PRO A 346 -11.85 1.97 19.75
CA PRO A 346 -12.44 0.67 20.08
C PRO A 346 -11.73 -0.50 19.38
N VAL A 347 -11.26 -0.29 18.14
CA VAL A 347 -10.49 -1.31 17.38
C VAL A 347 -9.14 -1.59 18.04
N ILE A 348 -8.45 -0.56 18.54
CA ILE A 348 -7.19 -0.70 19.28
C ILE A 348 -7.42 -1.42 20.63
N GLN A 349 -8.56 -1.17 21.28
CA GLN A 349 -8.91 -1.81 22.56
C GLN A 349 -9.24 -3.30 22.37
N GLU A 350 -10.02 -3.65 21.35
CA GLU A 350 -10.36 -5.03 20.95
C GLU A 350 -9.11 -5.85 20.55
N TRP A 351 -8.16 -5.22 19.84
CA TRP A 351 -6.90 -5.85 19.47
C TRP A 351 -5.99 -6.12 20.69
N ARG A 352 -5.98 -5.22 21.68
CA ARG A 352 -5.20 -5.40 22.92
C ARG A 352 -5.76 -6.50 23.81
N SER A 353 -7.06 -6.77 23.77
CA SER A 353 -7.67 -7.86 24.55
C SER A 353 -7.37 -9.23 23.92
N THR A 354 -7.51 -9.37 22.61
CA THR A 354 -7.25 -10.62 21.87
C THR A 354 -5.78 -11.08 21.97
N ARG A 355 -4.79 -10.19 21.90
CA ARG A 355 -3.38 -10.57 22.11
C ARG A 355 -3.04 -11.03 23.53
N ARG A 356 -3.72 -10.51 24.56
CA ARG A 356 -3.51 -10.98 25.94
C ARG A 356 -4.03 -12.40 26.13
N VAL A 357 -5.13 -12.76 25.46
CA VAL A 357 -5.71 -14.10 25.50
C VAL A 357 -4.82 -15.10 24.74
N ALA A 358 -4.32 -14.75 23.54
CA ALA A 358 -3.44 -15.61 22.76
C ALA A 358 -2.08 -15.88 23.45
N ALA A 359 -1.54 -14.91 24.20
CA ALA A 359 -0.34 -15.09 24.99
C ALA A 359 -0.54 -16.05 26.19
N SER A 360 -1.77 -16.21 26.68
CA SER A 360 -2.10 -17.11 27.80
C SER A 360 -2.38 -18.55 27.40
N SER A 361 -2.65 -18.82 26.12
CA SER A 361 -2.96 -20.15 25.58
C SER A 361 -1.77 -20.87 24.94
N ALA A 362 -0.62 -20.20 24.80
CA ALA A 362 0.57 -20.73 24.14
C ALA A 362 1.44 -21.64 25.04
N ASP A 363 1.10 -21.78 26.33
CA ASP A 363 1.84 -22.60 27.32
C ASP A 363 1.35 -24.07 27.40
N ALA A 364 0.46 -24.50 26.52
CA ALA A 364 0.04 -25.90 26.45
C ALA A 364 0.75 -26.61 25.29
N THR A 365 1.81 -27.35 25.60
CA THR A 365 2.44 -28.37 24.74
C THR A 365 1.47 -29.56 24.52
N PRO A 366 1.65 -30.33 23.43
CA PRO A 366 0.56 -30.95 22.66
C PRO A 366 -0.30 -31.97 23.40
#